data_AF-A0AAD8YMX5-F1
#
_entry.id   AF-A0AAD8YMX5-F1
#
_cell.length_a   1.000
_cell.length_b   1.000
_cell.length_c   1.000
_cell.angle_alpha   90.00
_cell.angle_beta   90.00
_cell.angle_gamma   90.00
#
_symmetry.space_group_name_H-M   'P 1'
#
loop_
_entity.id
_entity.type
_entity.pdbx_description
1 polymer ?
#
loop_
_entity_poly.entity_id
_entity_poly.type
_entity_poly.pdbx_seq_one_letter_code
_entity_poly.pdbx_strand_id
1 'polypeptide(L)'
;MCSGLVSWILFHKPHDLLAHCDQTSCQSEQGFHMSHEQYLKGDLSLTITDADFTKSDFYICDCDGLDICHVQLQVEGTNTNTTTTLPPVNGVTEMHTCRILRRFLVGLLTLA
;
A
#
# COMPACT_ATOMS: atom_id res chain seq x y z
N MET A 1 5.75 -6.83 -16.22
CA MET A 1 6.48 -5.65 -15.71
C MET A 1 5.93 -4.45 -16.46
N CYS A 2 5.49 -3.40 -15.75
CA CYS A 2 5.04 -2.17 -16.38
C CYS A 2 6.26 -1.28 -16.69
N SER A 3 6.34 -0.74 -17.90
CA SER A 3 7.36 0.25 -18.29
C SER A 3 6.81 1.67 -18.44
N GLY A 4 5.48 1.84 -18.37
CA GLY A 4 4.80 3.12 -18.46
C GLY A 4 4.40 3.67 -17.10
N LEU A 5 3.37 4.52 -17.09
CA LEU A 5 2.89 5.18 -15.88
C LEU A 5 2.17 4.17 -14.99
N VAL A 6 2.69 3.96 -13.78
CA VAL A 6 2.02 3.17 -12.75
C VAL A 6 1.28 4.09 -11.81
N SER A 7 0.03 3.79 -11.53
CA SER A 7 -0.84 4.57 -10.66
C SER A 7 -1.51 3.69 -9.61
N TRP A 8 -1.63 4.19 -8.39
CA TRP A 8 -2.46 3.60 -7.34
C TRP A 8 -3.70 4.46 -7.10
N ILE A 9 -4.86 3.82 -7.10
CA ILE A 9 -6.17 4.44 -6.91
C ILE A 9 -7.01 3.63 -5.91
N LEU A 10 -8.10 4.21 -5.44
CA LEU A 10 -9.13 3.50 -4.70
C LEU A 10 -10.19 2.93 -5.65
N PHE A 11 -10.65 1.71 -5.41
CA PHE A 11 -11.69 1.06 -6.22
C PHE A 11 -12.96 1.90 -6.35
N HIS A 12 -13.39 2.49 -5.24
CA HIS A 12 -14.62 3.28 -5.20
C HIS A 12 -14.41 4.75 -5.64
N LYS A 13 -13.16 5.16 -5.92
CA LYS A 13 -12.78 6.49 -6.42
C LYS A 13 -11.62 6.40 -7.41
N PRO A 14 -11.87 5.89 -8.64
CA PRO A 14 -10.81 5.65 -9.62
C PRO A 14 -10.16 6.93 -10.17
N HIS A 15 -10.74 8.10 -9.89
CA HIS A 15 -10.17 9.40 -10.25
C HIS A 15 -9.23 9.98 -9.17
N ASP A 16 -9.21 9.39 -7.97
CA ASP A 16 -8.38 9.84 -6.86
C ASP A 16 -7.03 9.11 -6.90
N LEU A 17 -6.02 9.75 -7.49
CA LEU A 17 -4.65 9.26 -7.53
C LEU A 17 -4.02 9.36 -6.14
N LEU A 18 -3.62 8.22 -5.58
CA LEU A 18 -2.93 8.15 -4.29
C LEU A 18 -1.42 8.28 -4.46
N ALA A 19 -0.88 7.62 -5.48
CA ALA A 19 0.51 7.69 -5.87
C ALA A 19 0.66 7.26 -7.32
N HIS A 20 1.66 7.81 -8.02
CA HIS A 20 2.04 7.34 -9.34
C HIS A 20 3.54 7.47 -9.57
N CYS A 21 4.07 6.63 -10.46
CA CYS A 21 5.47 6.62 -10.86
C CYS A 21 5.61 6.40 -12.36
N ASP A 22 6.56 7.10 -12.96
CA ASP A 22 7.03 6.85 -14.32
C ASP A 22 8.56 6.69 -14.34
N GLN A 23 9.13 6.60 -15.54
CA GLN A 23 10.57 6.43 -15.74
C GLN A 23 11.43 7.58 -15.18
N THR A 24 10.84 8.73 -14.89
CA THR A 24 11.55 9.93 -14.46
C THR A 24 11.33 10.29 -13.00
N SER A 25 10.12 10.06 -12.48
CA SER A 25 9.77 10.50 -11.12
C SER A 25 8.60 9.73 -10.52
N CYS A 26 8.37 9.95 -9.23
CA CYS A 26 7.17 9.52 -8.52
C CYS A 26 6.53 10.71 -7.80
N GLN A 27 5.20 10.74 -7.76
CA GLN A 27 4.43 11.69 -6.97
C GLN A 27 3.42 10.93 -6.13
N SER A 28 3.11 11.44 -4.93
CA SER A 28 2.19 10.78 -4.03
C SER A 28 1.48 11.77 -3.11
N GLU A 29 0.24 11.43 -2.80
CA GLU A 29 -0.57 12.10 -1.78
C GLU A 29 -0.02 11.80 -0.38
N GLN A 30 -0.40 12.65 0.58
CA GLN A 30 0.04 12.48 1.96
C GLN A 30 -0.39 11.12 2.54
N GLY A 31 0.57 10.42 3.16
CA GLY A 31 0.34 9.09 3.74
C GLY A 31 0.56 7.94 2.75
N PHE A 32 0.86 8.25 1.49
CA PHE A 32 1.14 7.29 0.43
C PHE A 32 2.53 7.54 -0.13
N HIS A 33 3.22 6.48 -0.53
CA HIS A 33 4.55 6.60 -1.09
C HIS A 33 4.88 5.42 -2.02
N MET A 34 5.45 5.73 -3.18
CA MET A 34 6.11 4.77 -4.04
C MET A 34 7.59 5.14 -4.17
N SER A 35 8.46 4.13 -4.17
CA SER A 35 9.89 4.34 -4.37
C SER A 35 10.22 4.29 -5.85
N HIS A 36 10.75 5.40 -6.38
CA HIS A 36 11.19 5.46 -7.78
C HIS A 36 12.27 4.42 -8.09
N GLU A 37 13.22 4.21 -7.17
CA GLU A 37 14.25 3.19 -7.30
C GLU A 37 13.68 1.77 -7.42
N GLN A 38 12.64 1.46 -6.65
CA GLN A 38 11.98 0.15 -6.68
C GLN A 38 11.11 -0.01 -7.93
N TYR A 39 10.41 1.04 -8.35
CA TYR A 39 9.67 1.08 -9.60
C TYR A 39 10.58 0.76 -10.80
N LEU A 40 11.78 1.37 -10.88
CA LEU A 40 12.74 1.10 -11.96
C LEU A 40 13.25 -0.36 -11.96
N LYS A 41 13.16 -1.06 -10.83
CA LYS A 41 13.47 -2.50 -10.69
C LYS A 41 12.25 -3.40 -10.94
N GLY A 42 11.08 -2.82 -11.20
CA GLY A 42 9.82 -3.51 -11.46
C GLY A 42 8.99 -3.81 -10.21
N ASP A 43 9.34 -3.28 -9.04
CA ASP A 43 8.52 -3.37 -7.83
C ASP A 43 7.56 -2.19 -7.77
N LEU A 44 6.26 -2.49 -7.88
CA LEU A 44 5.18 -1.52 -7.95
C LEU A 44 4.51 -1.28 -6.59
N SER A 45 5.18 -1.65 -5.49
CA SER A 45 4.62 -1.57 -4.14
C SER A 45 4.21 -0.15 -3.74
N LEU A 46 3.04 -0.05 -3.11
CA LEU A 46 2.58 1.15 -2.42
C LEU A 46 2.95 1.05 -0.94
N THR A 47 3.67 2.03 -0.42
CA THR A 47 3.87 2.20 1.02
C THR A 47 2.77 3.11 1.56
N ILE A 48 2.05 2.64 2.58
CA ILE A 48 1.08 3.47 3.32
C ILE A 48 1.67 3.74 4.70
N THR A 49 1.87 5.01 5.04
CA THR A 49 2.29 5.46 6.37
C THR A 49 1.08 5.80 7.21
N ASP A 50 1.21 5.65 8.53
CA ASP A 50 0.13 5.95 9.48
C ASP A 50 -1.19 5.23 9.14
N ALA A 51 -1.07 3.94 8.80
CA ALA A 51 -2.22 3.12 8.45
C ALA A 51 -3.17 2.98 9.65
N ASP A 52 -4.25 3.75 9.63
CA ASP A 52 -5.37 3.67 10.57
C ASP A 52 -6.60 3.02 9.91
N PHE A 53 -7.71 2.93 10.65
CA PHE A 53 -8.94 2.34 10.15
C PHE A 53 -9.48 3.02 8.90
N THR A 54 -9.19 4.31 8.68
CA THR A 54 -9.66 5.08 7.52
C THR A 54 -8.95 4.69 6.22
N LYS A 55 -7.79 4.02 6.33
CA LYS A 55 -7.04 3.45 5.20
C LYS A 55 -7.44 2.00 4.89
N SER A 56 -8.47 1.45 5.54
CA SER A 56 -8.99 0.14 5.18
C SER A 56 -9.86 0.26 3.93
N ASP A 57 -9.33 -0.18 2.80
CA ASP A 57 -10.01 -0.04 1.50
C ASP A 57 -9.50 -1.07 0.49
N PHE A 58 -10.09 -1.03 -0.70
CA PHE A 58 -9.66 -1.79 -1.86
C PHE A 58 -8.87 -0.89 -2.80
N TYR A 59 -7.59 -1.22 -2.97
CA TYR A 59 -6.63 -0.46 -3.75
C TYR A 59 -6.41 -1.15 -5.10
N ILE A 60 -6.41 -0.38 -6.18
CA ILE A 60 -6.05 -0.85 -7.52
C ILE A 60 -4.72 -0.21 -7.90
N CYS A 61 -3.86 -1.01 -8.50
CA CYS A 61 -2.67 -0.53 -9.19
C CYS A 61 -2.83 -0.76 -10.70
N ASP A 62 -2.65 0.31 -11.44
CA ASP A 62 -2.79 0.39 -12.88
C ASP A 62 -1.44 0.62 -13.55
N CYS A 63 -1.31 0.17 -14.79
CA CYS A 63 -0.22 0.52 -15.71
C CYS A 63 -0.82 1.05 -17.00
N ASP A 64 -0.57 2.32 -17.32
CA ASP A 64 -1.10 2.99 -18.51
C ASP A 64 -2.63 2.82 -18.68
N GLY A 65 -3.35 2.79 -17.56
CA GLY A 65 -4.81 2.61 -17.53
C GLY A 65 -5.29 1.15 -17.60
N LEU A 66 -4.40 0.18 -17.42
CA LEU A 66 -4.74 -1.24 -17.31
C LEU A 66 -4.53 -1.73 -15.87
N ASP A 67 -5.60 -2.22 -15.24
CA ASP A 67 -5.58 -2.84 -13.92
C ASP A 67 -4.61 -4.03 -13.89
N ILE A 68 -3.54 -3.92 -13.10
CA ILE A 68 -2.52 -4.98 -12.97
C ILE A 68 -2.85 -5.88 -11.79
N CYS A 69 -3.26 -5.27 -10.68
CA CYS A 69 -3.31 -5.93 -9.39
C CYS A 69 -4.22 -5.18 -8.42
N HIS A 70 -4.95 -5.95 -7.61
CA HIS A 70 -5.90 -5.46 -6.63
C HIS A 70 -5.48 -5.90 -5.23
N VAL A 71 -5.49 -4.98 -4.27
CA VAL A 71 -5.10 -5.27 -2.89
C VAL A 71 -6.15 -4.74 -1.93
N GLN A 72 -6.75 -5.64 -1.16
CA GLN A 72 -7.61 -5.27 -0.05
C GLN A 72 -6.76 -5.04 1.21
N LEU A 73 -6.82 -3.83 1.75
CA LEU A 73 -6.21 -3.50 3.02
C LEU A 73 -7.28 -3.51 4.11
N GLN A 74 -7.08 -4.34 5.13
CA GLN A 74 -7.91 -4.31 6.34
C GLN A 74 -7.01 -3.98 7.54
N VAL A 75 -7.25 -2.84 8.18
CA VAL A 75 -6.57 -2.44 9.41
C VAL A 75 -7.44 -2.87 10.58
N GLU A 76 -6.97 -3.85 11.33
CA GLU A 76 -7.64 -4.33 12.54
C GLU A 76 -7.07 -3.64 13.77
N GLY A 77 -7.95 -3.29 14.71
CA GLY A 77 -7.56 -2.79 16.01
C GLY A 77 -7.19 -3.96 16.89
N THR A 78 -6.06 -3.86 17.60
CA THR A 78 -5.81 -4.76 18.71
C THR A 78 -6.83 -4.45 19.81
N ASN A 79 -7.94 -5.17 19.84
CA ASN A 79 -8.83 -5.19 20.99
C ASN A 79 -8.05 -5.82 22.15
N THR A 80 -7.34 -5.02 22.95
CA THR A 80 -6.79 -5.49 24.21
C THR A 80 -7.94 -5.73 25.18
N ASN A 81 -8.45 -6.97 25.22
CA ASN A 81 -8.85 -7.70 26.44
C ASN A 81 -9.48 -9.08 26.19
N THR A 82 -9.00 -9.88 25.23
CA THR A 82 -9.30 -11.32 25.24
C THR A 82 -8.14 -12.13 24.70
N THR A 83 -7.56 -12.95 25.58
CA THR A 83 -6.66 -14.05 25.24
C THR A 83 -7.42 -15.04 24.36
N THR A 84 -7.29 -14.89 23.04
CA THR A 84 -7.62 -15.95 22.09
C THR A 84 -6.48 -16.05 21.10
N THR A 85 -5.67 -17.10 21.26
CA THR A 85 -4.70 -17.54 20.28
C THR A 85 -5.45 -17.88 19.00
N LEU A 86 -5.40 -17.01 18.00
CA LEU A 86 -5.69 -17.36 16.62
C LEU A 86 -4.37 -17.61 15.89
N PRO A 87 -4.30 -18.59 14.97
CA PRO A 87 -3.10 -18.83 14.19
C PRO A 87 -2.78 -17.58 13.34
N PRO A 88 -1.51 -17.35 13.01
CA PRO A 88 -1.12 -16.25 12.14
C PRO A 88 -1.86 -16.39 10.80
N VAL A 89 -2.65 -15.37 10.42
CA VAL A 89 -3.27 -15.28 9.09
C VAL A 89 -2.14 -14.99 8.10
N ASN A 90 -1.44 -16.06 7.71
CA ASN A 90 -0.60 -16.10 6.54
C ASN A 90 -1.52 -16.29 5.34
N GLY A 91 -1.88 -15.17 4.70
CA GLY A 91 -2.78 -15.19 3.56
C GLY A 91 -2.70 -13.90 2.76
N VAL A 92 -1.50 -13.36 2.53
CA VAL A 92 -1.30 -12.40 1.46
C VAL A 92 -1.06 -13.24 0.21
N THR A 93 -2.06 -13.32 -0.67
CA THR A 93 -1.90 -13.95 -1.99
C THR A 93 -0.90 -13.09 -2.76
N GLU A 94 0.38 -13.47 -2.69
CA GLU A 94 1.47 -12.77 -3.35
C GLU A 94 1.33 -12.94 -4.87
N MET A 95 0.86 -11.90 -5.54
CA MET A 95 1.22 -11.66 -6.93
C MET A 95 2.44 -10.74 -6.88
N HIS A 96 3.63 -11.32 -7.11
CA HIS A 96 4.95 -10.81 -6.68
C HIS A 96 5.35 -9.39 -7.15
N THR A 97 4.53 -8.71 -7.96
CA THR A 97 4.85 -7.41 -8.59
C THR A 97 4.23 -6.21 -7.86
N CYS A 98 3.11 -6.40 -7.14
CA CYS A 98 2.41 -5.33 -6.43
C CYS A 98 2.01 -5.76 -5.02
N ARG A 99 2.26 -4.92 -4.03
CA ARG A 99 1.84 -5.14 -2.64
C ARG A 99 1.75 -3.82 -1.89
N ILE A 100 1.00 -3.82 -0.79
CA ILE A 100 1.00 -2.70 0.14
C ILE A 100 1.99 -2.99 1.27
N LEU A 101 2.98 -2.12 1.41
CA LEU A 101 3.92 -2.15 2.52
C LEU A 101 3.42 -1.23 3.64
N ARG A 102 3.21 -1.80 4.83
CA ARG A 102 2.87 -1.02 6.04
C ARG A 102 4.15 -0.56 6.71
N ARG A 103 4.36 0.75 6.84
CA ARG A 103 5.36 1.31 7.76
C ARG A 103 4.67 1.73 9.04
N PHE A 104 4.87 0.96 10.10
CA PHE A 104 4.60 1.44 11.46
C PHE A 104 5.74 2.39 11.84
N LEU A 105 5.43 3.64 12.21
CA LEU A 105 6.38 4.52 12.89
C LEU A 105 6.70 3.90 14.25
N VAL A 106 7.71 3.02 14.31
CA VAL A 106 8.29 2.61 15.58
C VAL A 106 9.16 3.76 16.07
N GLY A 107 8.66 4.53 17.05
CA GLY A 107 9.50 5.33 17.95
C GLY A 107 9.21 6.82 18.04
N LEU A 108 8.33 7.21 18.97
CA LEU A 108 8.49 8.41 19.81
C LEU A 108 7.75 8.21 21.15
N LEU A 109 8.18 7.17 21.87
CA LEU A 109 8.14 7.15 23.33
C LEU A 109 9.48 7.71 23.83
N THR A 110 9.58 9.04 23.92
CA THR A 110 10.52 9.67 24.85
C THR A 110 9.70 10.11 26.06
N LEU A 111 9.65 9.23 27.06
CA LEU A 111 9.36 9.59 28.45
C LEU A 111 10.61 9.18 29.25
N ALA A 112 11.42 10.16 29.58
CA ALA A 112 12.35 10.13 30.71
C ALA A 112 12.20 11.45 31.45
#